data_AF-A0A9E4ALE9-F1
#
_entry.id   AF-A0A9E4ALE9-F1
#
_cell.length_a   1.000
_cell.length_b   1.000
_cell.length_c   1.000
_cell.angle_alpha   90.00
_cell.angle_beta   90.00
_cell.angle_gamma   90.00
#
_symmetry.space_group_name_H-M   'P 1'
#
loop_
_entity.id
_entity.type
_entity.pdbx_description
1 polymer ?
#
loop_
_entity_poly.entity_id
_entity_poly.type
_entity_poly.pdbx_seq_one_letter_code
_entity_poly.pdbx_strand_id
1 'polypeptide(L)'
;MKVSVLETHNGKVGIFIGQYDNNGFVSRRTYKFFNNWILGPIEFPDQQPDIEFDINEIEIQFEKGHFQLLSEGKLILEFDEPNLPTIDCLGIIIFTDQVRHASFQLDNFIISGPTVPAHGTLIVRVRPKGKAAVLWGELKRPHRRQFSE
;
A
#
# COMPACT_ATOMS: atom_id res chain seq x y z
N MET A 1 -7.06 0.89 -0.46
CA MET A 1 -6.11 0.71 -1.58
C MET A 1 -5.79 -0.77 -1.68
N LYS A 2 -5.48 -1.27 -2.88
CA LYS A 2 -5.33 -2.70 -3.12
C LYS A 2 -4.32 -2.96 -4.23
N VAL A 3 -3.58 -4.05 -4.14
CA VAL A 3 -2.71 -4.55 -5.22
C VAL A 3 -2.65 -6.07 -5.17
N SER A 4 -2.62 -6.70 -6.35
CA SER A 4 -2.33 -8.13 -6.48
C SER A 4 -0.84 -8.32 -6.74
N VAL A 5 -0.21 -9.21 -5.98
CA VAL A 5 1.16 -9.67 -6.18
C VAL A 5 1.09 -10.97 -6.96
N LEU A 6 1.55 -10.95 -8.22
CA LEU A 6 1.52 -12.13 -9.09
C LEU A 6 2.81 -12.93 -8.99
N GLU A 7 3.94 -12.23 -8.84
CA GLU A 7 5.26 -12.85 -8.80
C GLU A 7 6.26 -11.94 -8.10
N THR A 8 7.16 -12.53 -7.30
CA THR A 8 8.31 -11.83 -6.73
C THR A 8 9.54 -12.72 -6.75
N HIS A 9 10.64 -12.23 -7.29
CA HIS A 9 11.94 -12.90 -7.34
C HIS A 9 13.00 -12.07 -6.61
N ASN A 10 13.78 -12.71 -5.74
CA ASN A 10 14.90 -12.11 -5.02
C ASN A 10 14.54 -10.78 -4.32
N GLY A 11 13.34 -10.69 -3.75
CA GLY A 11 12.88 -9.48 -3.08
C GLY A 11 11.54 -9.66 -2.38
N LYS A 12 11.06 -8.57 -1.79
CA LYS A 12 9.77 -8.45 -1.12
C LYS A 12 9.07 -7.24 -1.67
N VAL A 13 7.88 -7.40 -2.24
CA VAL A 13 7.14 -6.31 -2.87
C VAL A 13 5.94 -5.92 -2.03
N GLY A 14 5.54 -4.66 -2.09
CA GLY A 14 4.31 -4.23 -1.45
C GLY A 14 4.02 -2.76 -1.54
N ILE A 15 3.22 -2.28 -0.60
CA ILE A 15 2.71 -0.91 -0.56
C ILE A 15 3.45 -0.11 0.50
N PHE A 16 3.85 1.09 0.13
CA PHE A 16 4.41 2.10 1.00
C PHE A 16 3.40 3.22 1.25
N ILE A 17 3.23 3.62 2.50
CA ILE A 17 2.34 4.70 2.96
C ILE A 17 3.13 5.67 3.85
N GLY A 18 2.96 6.98 3.65
CA GLY A 18 3.50 7.98 4.55
C GLY A 18 3.00 9.40 4.28
N GLN A 19 3.63 10.36 4.95
CA GLN A 19 3.41 11.80 4.78
C GLN A 19 4.69 12.48 4.28
N TYR A 20 4.55 13.59 3.57
CA TYR A 20 5.71 14.44 3.29
C TYR A 20 6.00 15.35 4.48
N ASP A 21 7.27 15.63 4.72
CA ASP A 21 7.68 16.71 5.62
C ASP A 21 7.61 18.07 4.90
N ASN A 22 7.85 19.16 5.65
CA ASN A 22 7.83 20.53 5.11
C ASN A 22 8.86 20.77 3.99
N ASN A 23 9.83 19.87 3.82
CA ASN A 23 10.87 19.94 2.79
C ASN A 23 10.54 19.05 1.58
N GLY A 24 9.38 18.38 1.57
CA GLY A 24 8.96 17.47 0.52
C GLY A 24 9.66 16.11 0.54
N PHE A 25 10.41 15.78 1.61
CA PHE A 25 10.90 14.42 1.82
C PHE A 25 9.81 13.56 2.44
N VAL A 26 9.83 12.25 2.18
CA VAL A 26 8.89 11.39 2.90
C VAL A 26 9.34 11.29 4.35
N SER A 27 8.43 11.62 5.27
CA SER A 27 8.61 11.58 6.71
C SER A 27 9.16 10.22 7.15
N ARG A 28 9.92 10.20 8.25
CA ARG A 28 10.40 8.93 8.85
C ARG A 28 9.23 8.04 9.33
N ARG A 29 8.04 8.62 9.55
CA ARG A 29 6.84 7.89 9.93
C ARG A 29 6.16 7.33 8.68
N THR A 30 6.69 6.21 8.20
CA THR A 30 6.15 5.49 7.05
C THR A 30 5.89 4.04 7.39
N TYR A 31 4.85 3.50 6.79
CA TYR A 31 4.55 2.08 6.82
C TYR A 31 4.87 1.44 5.48
N LYS A 32 5.43 0.24 5.51
CA LYS A 32 5.68 -0.61 4.36
C LYS A 32 5.02 -1.94 4.63
N PHE A 33 4.01 -2.27 3.84
CA PHE A 33 3.27 -3.52 3.90
C PHE A 33 3.75 -4.38 2.75
N PHE A 34 4.66 -5.31 3.03
CA PHE A 34 5.18 -6.28 2.07
C PHE A 34 4.33 -7.56 2.08
N ASN A 35 4.50 -8.37 1.04
CA ASN A 35 3.83 -9.66 0.89
C ASN A 35 4.19 -10.72 1.94
N ASN A 36 5.06 -10.42 2.89
CA ASN A 36 5.44 -11.33 3.98
C ASN A 36 5.88 -10.62 5.26
N TRP A 37 5.79 -9.28 5.33
CA TRP A 37 6.27 -8.51 6.48
C TRP A 37 5.72 -7.08 6.46
N ILE A 38 5.58 -6.46 7.62
CA ILE A 38 5.21 -5.06 7.81
C ILE A 38 6.33 -4.34 8.56
N LEU A 39 6.79 -3.21 8.01
CA LEU A 39 7.73 -2.30 8.67
C LEU A 39 7.04 -0.97 8.97
N GLY A 40 7.14 -0.48 10.20
CA GLY A 40 6.56 0.79 10.62
C GLY A 40 7.22 1.37 11.87
N PRO A 41 6.80 2.59 12.28
CA PRO A 41 7.29 3.25 13.49
C PRO A 41 6.80 2.61 14.80
N ILE A 42 5.70 1.85 14.74
CA ILE A 42 5.19 1.08 15.89
C ILE A 42 5.70 -0.35 15.80
N GLU A 43 6.05 -0.91 16.96
CA GLU A 43 6.34 -2.33 17.08
C GLU A 43 5.03 -3.11 17.19
N PHE A 44 4.98 -4.27 16.54
CA PHE A 44 3.86 -5.21 16.60
C PHE A 44 4.29 -6.47 17.36
N PRO A 45 4.56 -6.38 18.69
CA PRO A 45 5.22 -7.45 19.44
C PRO A 45 4.45 -8.79 19.41
N ASP A 46 3.12 -8.75 19.31
CA ASP A 46 2.24 -9.95 19.23
C ASP A 46 1.47 -10.04 17.90
N GLN A 47 1.85 -9.19 16.94
CA GLN A 47 1.11 -8.92 15.71
C GLN A 47 2.03 -8.87 14.48
N GLN A 48 3.29 -9.33 14.58
CA GLN A 48 4.01 -9.74 13.39
C GLN A 48 3.16 -10.85 12.79
N PRO A 49 2.37 -10.56 11.75
CA PRO A 49 1.49 -11.59 11.28
C PRO A 49 2.44 -12.64 10.73
N ASP A 50 2.23 -13.89 11.12
CA ASP A 50 2.80 -15.02 10.41
C ASP A 50 2.09 -15.01 9.05
N ILE A 51 2.49 -14.05 8.20
CA ILE A 51 1.98 -13.86 6.86
C ILE A 51 2.59 -15.05 6.11
N GLU A 52 1.91 -16.20 6.21
CA GLU A 52 2.33 -17.47 5.61
C GLU A 52 2.71 -17.21 4.15
N PHE A 53 4.02 -17.16 3.98
CA PHE A 53 4.91 -17.08 2.83
C PHE A 53 4.56 -16.39 1.51
N ASP A 54 3.32 -16.07 1.14
CA ASP A 54 3.01 -15.22 -0.02
C ASP A 54 1.56 -14.72 -0.02
N ILE A 55 1.31 -13.52 0.52
CA ILE A 55 0.04 -12.85 0.22
C ILE A 55 0.06 -12.37 -1.24
N ASN A 56 -0.84 -12.96 -2.03
CA ASN A 56 -1.07 -12.59 -3.43
C ASN A 56 -1.89 -11.30 -3.54
N GLU A 57 -2.38 -10.76 -2.42
CA GLU A 57 -3.17 -9.55 -2.37
C GLU A 57 -2.82 -8.73 -1.12
N ILE A 58 -2.52 -7.45 -1.32
CA ILE A 58 -2.30 -6.49 -0.24
C ILE A 58 -3.40 -5.44 -0.34
N GLU A 59 -4.39 -5.52 0.53
CA GLU A 59 -5.44 -4.53 0.67
C GLU A 59 -5.25 -3.76 1.98
N ILE A 60 -5.14 -2.44 1.88
CA ILE A 60 -5.01 -1.55 3.03
C ILE A 60 -6.22 -0.62 3.04
N GLN A 61 -7.01 -0.69 4.10
CA GLN A 61 -8.04 0.28 4.40
C GLN A 61 -7.48 1.27 5.41
N PHE A 62 -7.74 2.55 5.17
CA PHE A 62 -7.25 3.64 5.99
C PHE A 62 -8.36 4.65 6.23
N GLU A 63 -8.60 4.95 7.50
CA GLU A 63 -9.50 6.01 7.93
C GLU A 63 -8.89 6.79 9.09
N LYS A 64 -8.36 7.99 8.80
CA LYS A 64 -7.90 8.97 9.82
C LYS A 64 -6.94 8.39 10.88
N GLY A 65 -5.98 7.58 10.45
CA GLY A 65 -5.02 6.93 11.35
C GLY A 65 -5.39 5.49 11.71
N HIS A 66 -6.61 5.05 11.46
CA HIS A 66 -7.00 3.66 11.60
C HIS A 66 -6.58 2.86 10.37
N PHE A 67 -5.86 1.75 10.58
CA PHE A 67 -5.36 0.86 9.53
C PHE A 67 -5.97 -0.53 9.66
N GLN A 68 -6.42 -1.07 8.54
CA GLN A 68 -6.73 -2.49 8.39
C GLN A 68 -5.94 -3.04 7.20
N LEU A 69 -5.18 -4.11 7.43
CA LEU A 69 -4.55 -4.91 6.41
C LEU A 69 -5.40 -6.15 6.15
N LEU A 70 -5.79 -6.34 4.90
CA LEU A 70 -6.52 -7.52 4.44
C LEU A 70 -5.77 -8.21 3.30
N SER A 71 -5.97 -9.52 3.18
CA SER A 71 -5.61 -10.31 2.01
C SER A 71 -6.79 -11.18 1.65
N GLU A 72 -7.23 -11.14 0.39
CA GLU A 72 -8.34 -11.97 -0.11
C GLU A 72 -9.62 -11.78 0.74
N GLY A 73 -9.85 -10.57 1.24
CA GLY A 73 -10.97 -10.21 2.11
C GLY A 73 -10.85 -10.65 3.58
N LYS A 74 -9.78 -11.36 3.97
CA LYS A 74 -9.51 -11.74 5.36
C LYS A 74 -8.69 -10.65 6.06
N LEU A 75 -9.14 -10.21 7.23
CA LEU A 75 -8.37 -9.30 8.10
C LEU A 75 -7.11 -10.01 8.63
N ILE A 76 -5.95 -9.42 8.36
CA ILE A 76 -4.65 -9.88 8.85
C ILE A 76 -4.25 -9.09 10.09
N LEU A 77 -4.37 -7.76 10.02
CA LEU A 77 -3.90 -6.83 11.05
C LEU A 77 -4.80 -5.61 11.11
N GLU A 78 -5.05 -5.12 12.32
CA GLU A 78 -5.76 -3.88 12.58
C GLU A 78 -5.04 -3.09 13.68
N PHE A 79 -4.82 -1.79 13.47
CA PHE A 79 -4.18 -0.92 14.45
C PHE A 79 -4.49 0.56 14.19
N ASP A 80 -4.28 1.38 15.23
CA ASP A 80 -4.37 2.84 15.15
C ASP A 80 -2.98 3.48 15.19
N GLU A 81 -2.75 4.44 14.29
CA GLU A 81 -1.62 5.37 14.31
C GLU A 81 -2.17 6.81 14.35
N PRO A 82 -2.44 7.35 15.56
CA PRO A 82 -3.03 8.68 15.70
C PRO A 82 -2.12 9.79 15.19
N ASN A 83 -0.82 9.52 15.01
CA ASN A 83 0.10 10.49 14.45
C ASN A 83 0.20 10.47 12.92
N LEU A 84 -0.59 9.62 12.25
CA LEU A 84 -0.69 9.56 10.79
C LEU A 84 -2.15 9.77 10.36
N PRO A 85 -2.74 10.96 10.62
CA PRO A 85 -4.15 11.21 10.34
C PRO A 85 -4.46 11.33 8.84
N THR A 86 -3.45 11.54 7.99
CA THR A 86 -3.58 11.63 6.53
C THR A 86 -2.50 10.83 5.83
N ILE A 87 -2.78 10.46 4.58
CA ILE A 87 -1.80 9.87 3.66
C ILE A 87 -1.52 10.88 2.55
N ASP A 88 -0.27 11.34 2.47
CA ASP A 88 0.15 12.29 1.44
C ASP A 88 1.06 11.62 0.40
N CYS A 89 1.62 10.45 0.75
CA CYS A 89 2.50 9.66 -0.09
C CYS A 89 2.07 8.20 -0.10
N LEU A 90 1.94 7.65 -1.30
CA LEU A 90 1.66 6.25 -1.56
C LEU A 90 2.59 5.77 -2.67
N GLY A 91 3.11 4.55 -2.57
CA GLY A 91 3.84 3.94 -3.67
C GLY A 91 3.90 2.42 -3.59
N ILE A 92 4.35 1.84 -4.68
CA ILE A 92 4.83 0.46 -4.71
C ILE A 92 6.31 0.48 -4.34
N ILE A 93 6.71 -0.45 -3.48
CA ILE A 93 8.08 -0.63 -3.04
C ILE A 93 8.52 -2.09 -3.20
N ILE A 94 9.77 -2.28 -3.57
CA ILE A 94 10.47 -3.56 -3.43
C ILE A 94 11.63 -3.39 -2.44
N PHE A 95 11.77 -4.34 -1.53
CA PHE A 95 12.93 -4.50 -0.66
C PHE A 95 13.74 -5.72 -1.13
N THR A 96 15.04 -5.52 -1.37
CA THR A 96 15.94 -6.56 -1.89
C THR A 96 17.38 -6.22 -1.53
N ASP A 97 18.17 -7.25 -1.23
CA ASP A 97 19.63 -7.21 -1.15
C ASP A 97 20.30 -7.45 -2.52
N GLN A 98 19.54 -7.93 -3.51
CA GLN A 98 19.99 -8.31 -4.85
C GLN A 98 19.36 -7.45 -5.95
N VAL A 99 19.55 -6.12 -5.88
CA VAL A 99 18.93 -5.13 -6.79
C VAL A 99 18.99 -5.50 -8.28
N ARG A 100 20.07 -6.14 -8.75
CA ARG A 100 20.26 -6.51 -10.16
C ARG A 100 19.45 -7.75 -10.61
N HIS A 101 19.01 -8.57 -9.67
CA HIS A 101 18.30 -9.83 -9.91
C HIS A 101 16.88 -9.85 -9.34
N ALA A 102 16.50 -8.76 -8.68
CA ALA A 102 15.16 -8.58 -8.17
C ALA A 102 14.19 -8.24 -9.31
N SER A 103 13.09 -8.98 -9.38
CA SER A 103 11.99 -8.69 -10.29
C SER A 103 10.67 -8.98 -9.57
N PHE A 104 9.61 -8.32 -10.00
CA PHE A 104 8.30 -8.51 -9.44
C PHE A 104 7.25 -8.17 -10.50
N GLN A 105 6.10 -8.83 -10.40
CA GLN A 105 4.93 -8.54 -11.21
C GLN A 105 3.75 -8.23 -10.28
N LEU A 106 3.14 -7.06 -10.51
CA LEU A 106 1.94 -6.63 -9.82
C LEU A 106 0.82 -6.41 -10.83
N ASP A 107 -0.41 -6.57 -10.35
CA ASP A 107 -1.62 -6.27 -11.11
C ASP A 107 -2.68 -5.66 -10.18
N ASN A 108 -3.78 -5.18 -10.77
CA ASN A 108 -4.95 -4.67 -10.04
C ASN A 108 -4.62 -3.61 -8.98
N PHE A 109 -3.67 -2.72 -9.28
CA PHE A 109 -3.37 -1.61 -8.38
C PHE A 109 -4.54 -0.62 -8.38
N ILE A 110 -5.26 -0.58 -7.26
CA ILE A 110 -6.48 0.22 -7.08
C ILE A 110 -6.32 1.16 -5.89
N ILE A 111 -6.58 2.44 -6.15
CA ILE A 111 -6.76 3.46 -5.11
C ILE A 111 -8.22 3.91 -5.19
N SER A 112 -8.90 3.85 -4.06
CA SER A 112 -10.30 4.23 -3.91
C SER A 112 -10.49 5.07 -2.65
N GLY A 113 -11.27 6.13 -2.74
CA GLY A 113 -11.60 6.98 -1.59
C GLY A 113 -12.42 8.20 -1.99
N PRO A 114 -13.06 8.87 -1.01
CA PRO A 114 -13.89 10.05 -1.26
C PRO A 114 -13.09 11.24 -1.81
N THR A 115 -11.77 11.24 -1.63
CA THR A 115 -10.85 12.30 -2.04
C THR A 115 -10.23 12.10 -3.43
N VAL A 116 -10.59 11.03 -4.16
CA VAL A 116 -10.11 10.79 -5.53
C VAL A 116 -10.98 11.59 -6.53
N PRO A 117 -10.47 12.63 -7.22
CA PRO A 117 -11.26 13.54 -8.06
C PRO A 117 -11.98 12.83 -9.21
N ALA A 118 -13.21 13.29 -9.49
CA ALA A 118 -14.11 12.72 -10.50
C ALA A 118 -13.63 12.86 -11.97
N HIS A 119 -12.65 13.74 -12.23
CA HIS A 119 -12.11 14.02 -13.54
C HIS A 119 -10.59 13.88 -13.53
N GLY A 120 -10.10 12.66 -13.73
CA GLY A 120 -8.81 12.33 -14.36
C GLY A 120 -7.51 12.99 -13.87
N THR A 121 -7.54 13.78 -12.79
CA THR A 121 -6.44 14.66 -12.42
C THR A 121 -6.11 14.54 -10.95
N LEU A 122 -6.14 13.32 -10.41
CA LEU A 122 -5.06 12.97 -9.50
C LEU A 122 -3.87 12.73 -10.42
N ILE A 123 -2.97 13.71 -10.54
CA ILE A 123 -1.68 13.45 -11.17
C ILE A 123 -0.93 12.56 -10.17
N VAL A 124 -1.27 11.27 -10.11
CA VAL A 124 -0.38 10.24 -9.58
C VAL A 124 0.78 10.23 -10.56
N ARG A 125 1.77 11.10 -10.35
CA ARG A 125 3.01 11.03 -11.11
C ARG A 125 3.70 9.76 -10.66
N VAL A 126 3.41 8.66 -11.36
CA VAL A 126 4.22 7.44 -11.27
C VAL A 126 5.58 7.80 -11.84
N ARG A 127 6.53 8.10 -10.95
CA ARG A 127 7.93 8.33 -11.30
C ARG A 127 8.70 7.07 -10.92
N PRO A 128 8.93 6.14 -11.85
CA PRO A 128 9.79 5.01 -11.55
C PRO A 128 11.18 5.54 -11.23
N LYS A 129 11.66 5.28 -10.01
CA LYS A 129 13.06 5.55 -9.62
C LYS A 129 14.01 4.38 -10.00
N GLY A 130 13.54 3.44 -10.84
CA GLY A 130 14.27 2.24 -11.27
C GLY A 130 13.56 1.50 -12.41
N LYS A 131 14.01 0.28 -12.76
CA LYS A 131 13.42 -0.57 -13.81
C LYS A 131 12.15 -1.30 -13.34
N ALA A 132 11.16 -0.56 -12.85
CA ALA A 132 9.83 -1.11 -12.61
C ALA A 132 9.00 -0.90 -13.88
N ALA A 133 8.67 -1.98 -14.59
CA ALA A 133 7.63 -1.93 -15.61
C ALA A 133 6.28 -1.93 -14.90
N VAL A 134 5.58 -0.79 -14.94
CA VAL A 134 4.24 -0.66 -14.37
C VAL A 134 3.24 -0.95 -15.48
N LEU A 135 2.53 -2.07 -15.38
CA LEU A 135 1.28 -2.30 -16.11
C LEU A 135 0.15 -1.56 -15.36
N TRP A 136 -0.76 -0.96 -16.12
CA TRP A 136 -1.70 0.09 -15.72
C TRP A 136 -2.52 -0.22 -14.46
N GLY A 137 -2.76 0.79 -13.62
CA GLY A 137 -3.66 0.71 -12.45
C GLY A 137 -5.00 1.44 -12.71
N GLU A 138 -6.08 0.96 -12.10
CA GLU A 138 -7.43 1.53 -12.22
C GLU A 138 -7.81 2.34 -10.96
N LEU A 139 -8.28 3.58 -11.13
CA LEU A 139 -8.87 4.36 -10.03
C LEU A 139 -10.37 4.03 -9.91
N LYS A 140 -10.78 3.36 -8.82
CA LYS A 140 -12.18 2.96 -8.60
C LYS A 140 -12.85 3.78 -7.49
N ARG A 141 -14.11 4.18 -7.69
CA ARG A 141 -14.94 4.82 -6.65
C ARG A 141 -15.46 3.77 -5.67
N PRO A 142 -15.61 4.08 -4.37
CA PRO A 142 -16.42 3.25 -3.48
C PRO A 142 -17.88 3.24 -3.99
N HIS A 143 -18.50 2.06 -4.08
CA HIS A 143 -19.94 1.96 -4.35
C HIS A 143 -20.69 2.58 -3.18
N ARG A 144 -21.46 3.65 -3.45
CA ARG A 144 -22.46 4.15 -2.52
C ARG A 144 -23.45 3.03 -2.27
N ARG A 145 -23.47 2.43 -1.07
CA ARG A 145 -24.67 1.72 -0.61
C ARG A 145 -25.78 2.75 -0.58
N GLN A 146 -26.72 2.65 -1.52
CA GLN A 146 -28.00 3.35 -1.42
C GLN A 146 -28.72 2.70 -0.24
N PHE A 147 -28.75 3.39 0.90
CA PHE A 147 -29.78 3.12 1.88
C PHE A 147 -31.08 3.65 1.26
N SER A 148 -31.93 2.72 0.83
CA SER A 148 -33.34 3.00 0.56
C SER A 148 -34.02 3.22 1.91
N GLU A 149 -34.53 4.44 2.11
CA GLU A 149 -35.52 4.79 3.13
C GLU A 149 -36.85 4.07 2.88
#